data_AF-A0A7W8YE45-F1
#
_entry.id   AF-A0A7W8YE45-F1
#
_cell.length_a   1.000
_cell.length_b   1.000
_cell.length_c   1.000
_cell.angle_alpha   90.00
_cell.angle_beta   90.00
_cell.angle_gamma   90.00
#
_symmetry.space_group_name_H-M   'P 1'
#
loop_
_entity.id
_entity.type
_entity.pdbx_description
1 polymer ?
#
loop_
_entity_poly.entity_id
_entity_poly.type
_entity_poly.pdbx_seq_one_letter_code
_entity_poly.pdbx_strand_id
1 'polypeptide(L)'
;MGEQKSTLATQQLATGQQLHQAGKLIEAINAYQAAYKLDPGLAEAQHGQGLAMLQLGQHAMGLGLIKLSLKQQPGNALFHYNLGNVLRATDSEAALASYATAARLAPGEHDFAILHSELLLGKQRLPEAIAELERAHALRPERWQNLQGLAELYYRTGQKELALARYATGLVLHPAMAQACRIGFASPQAQQPEKLSALEVANEVRGFLQDIDLHIIDDFLPDPAAWRAHALTLPFAPQRYAGQNYPGSQTEGQPCQDIMERIATALGREILFISPDNASYRLSHADATARTDIHVDNETGNNFQFYAGVLYLNPPEQCSGGTTFWRHRPSGWTRRLPEADVKAGGYPSFKEFQKRWLPNSKVQKFNELQAQRDSWEALLEVPMRHNRLIVYKGHYFHSISKVFGDTADNGRLVQLFFFEVPESDQPR
;
A
#
# COMPACT_ATOMS: atom_id res chain seq x y z
N MET A 1 -38.35 15.05 50.47
CA MET A 1 -38.26 13.65 49.98
C MET A 1 -37.70 13.52 48.56
N GLY A 2 -38.01 14.41 47.61
CA GLY A 2 -37.47 14.33 46.22
C GLY A 2 -35.95 14.49 46.11
N GLU A 3 -35.37 15.54 46.73
CA GLU A 3 -33.90 15.78 46.68
C GLU A 3 -33.07 14.66 47.33
N GLN A 4 -33.53 14.10 48.46
CA GLN A 4 -32.86 12.97 49.11
C GLN A 4 -32.86 11.71 48.23
N LYS A 5 -33.96 11.44 47.51
CA LYS A 5 -34.02 10.31 46.57
C LYS A 5 -33.09 10.50 45.37
N SER A 6 -33.05 11.70 44.81
CA SER A 6 -32.15 12.05 43.70
C SER A 6 -30.66 11.98 44.11
N THR A 7 -30.32 12.46 45.31
CA THR A 7 -28.97 12.36 45.88
C THR A 7 -28.57 10.89 46.09
N LEU A 8 -29.49 10.07 46.61
CA LEU A 8 -29.21 8.64 46.79
C LEU A 8 -29.09 7.91 45.45
N ALA A 9 -29.87 8.29 44.43
CA ALA A 9 -29.81 7.70 43.09
C ALA A 9 -28.44 7.96 42.43
N THR A 10 -27.96 9.20 42.49
CA THR A 10 -26.62 9.57 41.98
C THR A 10 -25.49 8.89 42.75
N GLN A 11 -25.63 8.70 44.07
CA GLN A 11 -24.68 7.91 44.86
C GLN A 11 -24.64 6.43 44.45
N GLN A 12 -25.81 5.83 44.20
CA GLN A 12 -25.89 4.45 43.69
C GLN A 12 -25.29 4.32 42.28
N LEU A 13 -25.50 5.32 41.41
CA LEU A 13 -24.88 5.38 40.09
C LEU A 13 -23.34 5.41 40.19
N ALA A 14 -22.79 6.29 41.04
CA ALA A 14 -21.35 6.38 41.27
C ALA A 14 -20.78 5.07 41.85
N THR A 15 -21.51 4.43 42.76
CA THR A 15 -21.15 3.11 43.32
C THR A 15 -21.10 2.05 42.21
N GLY A 16 -22.09 2.04 41.32
CA GLY A 16 -22.12 1.14 40.16
C GLY A 16 -20.92 1.33 39.24
N GLN A 17 -20.54 2.58 38.94
CA GLN A 17 -19.37 2.91 38.13
C GLN A 17 -18.06 2.41 38.76
N GLN A 18 -17.88 2.62 40.06
CA GLN A 18 -16.69 2.16 40.79
C GLN A 18 -16.59 0.62 40.80
N LEU A 19 -17.70 -0.06 41.06
CA LEU A 19 -17.74 -1.53 41.05
C LEU A 19 -17.48 -2.09 39.65
N HIS A 20 -17.99 -1.43 38.61
CA HIS A 20 -17.77 -1.84 37.23
C HIS A 20 -16.29 -1.69 36.86
N GLN A 21 -15.65 -0.57 37.18
CA GLN A 21 -14.21 -0.38 36.99
C GLN A 21 -13.37 -1.41 37.75
N ALA A 22 -13.83 -1.84 38.93
CA ALA A 22 -13.19 -2.90 39.71
C ALA A 22 -13.48 -4.34 39.20
N GLY A 23 -14.23 -4.50 38.11
CA GLY A 23 -14.59 -5.81 37.54
C GLY A 23 -15.65 -6.58 38.34
N LYS A 24 -16.28 -5.97 39.35
CA LYS A 24 -17.35 -6.57 40.16
C LYS A 24 -18.70 -6.39 39.48
N LEU A 25 -18.88 -7.12 38.37
CA LEU A 25 -19.96 -6.86 37.40
C LEU A 25 -21.37 -7.09 37.98
N ILE A 26 -21.55 -8.10 38.83
CA ILE A 26 -22.86 -8.39 39.44
C ILE A 26 -23.24 -7.31 40.45
N GLU A 27 -22.30 -6.90 41.30
CA GLU A 27 -22.52 -5.82 42.25
C GLU A 27 -22.75 -4.47 41.55
N ALA A 28 -22.04 -4.21 40.45
CA ALA A 28 -22.27 -3.04 39.61
C ALA A 28 -23.68 -3.02 39.04
N ILE A 29 -24.15 -4.14 38.48
CA ILE A 29 -25.53 -4.29 37.98
C ILE A 29 -26.55 -3.99 39.07
N ASN A 30 -26.34 -4.51 40.29
CA ASN A 30 -27.25 -4.26 41.41
C ASN A 30 -27.29 -2.77 41.81
N ALA A 31 -26.13 -2.11 41.85
CA ALA A 31 -26.05 -0.68 42.15
C ALA A 31 -26.71 0.18 41.05
N TYR A 32 -26.49 -0.15 39.78
CA TYR A 32 -27.17 0.52 38.67
C TYR A 32 -28.69 0.32 38.70
N GLN A 33 -29.17 -0.88 39.02
CA GLN A 33 -30.61 -1.13 39.20
C GLN A 33 -31.19 -0.35 40.39
N ALA A 34 -30.44 -0.21 41.48
CA ALA A 34 -30.85 0.60 42.63
C ALA A 34 -30.94 2.09 42.25
N ALA A 35 -29.95 2.61 41.50
CA ALA A 35 -29.96 3.98 40.98
C ALA A 35 -31.19 4.23 40.10
N TYR A 36 -31.47 3.33 39.15
CA TYR A 36 -32.62 3.45 38.24
C TYR A 36 -33.97 3.33 38.97
N LYS A 37 -34.08 2.50 40.02
CA LYS A 37 -35.29 2.41 40.84
C LYS A 37 -35.57 3.69 41.64
N LEU A 38 -34.51 4.35 42.11
CA LEU A 38 -34.61 5.60 42.85
C LEU A 38 -34.94 6.79 41.94
N ASP A 39 -34.36 6.79 40.74
CA ASP A 39 -34.61 7.78 39.70
C ASP A 39 -34.61 7.13 38.30
N PRO A 40 -35.80 6.82 37.75
CA PRO A 40 -35.91 6.31 36.39
C PRO A 40 -35.44 7.30 35.31
N GLY A 41 -35.18 8.56 35.67
CA GLY A 41 -34.61 9.61 34.82
C GLY A 41 -33.13 9.43 34.48
N LEU A 42 -32.40 8.61 35.24
CA LEU A 42 -30.96 8.39 35.09
C LEU A 42 -30.64 7.37 34.00
N ALA A 43 -30.55 7.83 32.75
CA ALA A 43 -30.21 7.00 31.61
C ALA A 43 -28.82 6.34 31.75
N GLU A 44 -27.88 7.00 32.45
CA GLU A 44 -26.53 6.51 32.75
C GLU A 44 -26.57 5.21 33.57
N ALA A 45 -27.54 5.06 34.47
CA ALA A 45 -27.70 3.84 35.26
C ALA A 45 -28.10 2.66 34.36
N GLN A 46 -29.06 2.87 33.46
CA GLN A 46 -29.45 1.85 32.48
C GLN A 46 -28.29 1.53 31.52
N HIS A 47 -27.57 2.55 31.07
CA HIS A 47 -26.42 2.39 30.17
C HIS A 47 -25.31 1.56 30.83
N GLY A 48 -24.90 1.93 32.04
CA GLY A 48 -23.90 1.21 32.83
C GLY A 48 -24.31 -0.23 33.10
N GLN A 49 -25.58 -0.48 33.44
CA GLN A 49 -26.12 -1.82 33.59
C GLN A 49 -25.99 -2.62 32.28
N GLY A 50 -26.31 -2.01 31.14
CA GLY A 50 -26.18 -2.62 29.82
C GLY A 50 -24.74 -3.04 29.50
N LEU A 51 -23.77 -2.15 29.74
CA LEU A 51 -22.34 -2.44 29.54
C LEU A 51 -21.84 -3.58 30.44
N ALA A 52 -22.21 -3.58 31.72
CA ALA A 52 -21.84 -4.64 32.65
C ALA A 52 -22.46 -6.00 32.23
N MET A 53 -23.70 -6.01 31.73
CA MET A 53 -24.34 -7.22 31.20
C MET A 53 -23.63 -7.73 29.93
N LEU A 54 -23.21 -6.84 29.03
CA LEU A 54 -22.40 -7.21 27.85
C LEU A 54 -21.08 -7.86 28.25
N GLN A 55 -20.40 -7.31 29.26
CA GLN A 55 -19.15 -7.86 29.77
C GLN A 55 -19.32 -9.23 30.45
N LEU A 56 -20.51 -9.53 30.98
CA LEU A 56 -20.91 -10.86 31.48
C LEU A 56 -21.40 -11.83 30.38
N GLY A 57 -21.37 -11.43 29.11
CA GLY A 57 -21.83 -12.24 27.98
C GLY A 57 -23.35 -12.23 27.76
N GLN A 58 -24.11 -11.45 28.52
CA GLN A 58 -25.57 -11.31 28.37
C GLN A 58 -25.93 -10.30 27.27
N HIS A 59 -25.54 -10.61 26.04
CA HIS A 59 -25.55 -9.68 24.90
C HIS A 59 -26.93 -9.09 24.58
N ALA A 60 -27.98 -9.92 24.53
CA ALA A 60 -29.32 -9.46 24.16
C ALA A 60 -29.90 -8.49 25.19
N MET A 61 -29.76 -8.81 26.48
CA MET A 61 -30.23 -7.95 27.58
C MET A 61 -29.42 -6.64 27.63
N GLY A 62 -28.09 -6.75 27.54
CA GLY A 62 -27.21 -5.58 27.56
C GLY A 62 -27.49 -4.63 26.40
N LEU A 63 -27.60 -5.12 25.17
CA LEU A 63 -27.96 -4.31 24.00
C LEU A 63 -29.35 -3.66 24.17
N GLY A 64 -30.32 -4.37 24.75
CA GLY A 64 -31.64 -3.82 25.06
C GLY A 64 -31.56 -2.61 26.01
N LEU A 65 -30.76 -2.70 27.07
CA LEU A 65 -30.54 -1.61 28.02
C LEU A 65 -29.81 -0.42 27.40
N ILE A 66 -28.79 -0.67 26.58
CA ILE A 66 -28.09 0.40 25.84
C ILE A 66 -29.09 1.15 24.94
N LYS A 67 -29.94 0.44 24.19
CA LYS A 67 -30.97 1.06 23.34
C LYS A 67 -32.01 1.84 24.15
N LEU A 68 -32.39 1.38 25.35
CA LEU A 68 -33.30 2.12 26.24
C LEU A 68 -32.64 3.42 26.75
N SER A 69 -31.39 3.36 27.19
CA SER A 69 -30.65 4.55 27.62
C SER A 69 -30.56 5.62 26.52
N LEU A 70 -30.39 5.20 25.26
CA LEU A 70 -30.39 6.07 24.09
C LEU A 70 -31.76 6.66 23.75
N LYS A 71 -32.86 5.92 24.01
CA LYS A 71 -34.21 6.50 23.86
C LYS A 71 -34.45 7.63 24.85
N GLN A 72 -33.87 7.52 26.04
CA GLN A 72 -34.00 8.53 27.10
C GLN A 72 -33.07 9.73 26.87
N GLN A 73 -31.82 9.49 26.45
CA GLN A 73 -30.86 10.53 26.12
C GLN A 73 -30.31 10.34 24.69
N PRO A 74 -31.07 10.72 23.65
CA PRO A 74 -30.65 10.50 22.25
C PRO A 74 -29.44 11.34 21.83
N GLY A 75 -29.14 12.41 22.57
CA GLY A 75 -27.99 13.30 22.35
C GLY A 75 -26.70 12.90 23.07
N ASN A 76 -26.66 11.76 23.79
CA ASN A 76 -25.47 11.33 24.51
C ASN A 76 -24.47 10.65 23.56
N ALA A 77 -23.39 11.35 23.20
CA ALA A 77 -22.40 10.86 22.24
C ALA A 77 -21.71 9.57 22.69
N LEU A 78 -21.37 9.46 23.97
CA LEU A 78 -20.72 8.27 24.54
C LEU A 78 -21.62 7.04 24.43
N PHE A 79 -22.95 7.21 24.56
CA PHE A 79 -23.87 6.09 24.42
C PHE A 79 -23.91 5.54 22.99
N HIS A 80 -23.87 6.43 21.98
CA HIS A 80 -23.76 6.03 20.57
C HIS A 80 -22.42 5.35 20.28
N TYR A 81 -21.32 5.87 20.82
CA TYR A 81 -20.00 5.25 20.71
C TYR A 81 -19.99 3.83 21.28
N ASN A 82 -20.52 3.64 22.48
CA ASN A 82 -20.61 2.33 23.12
C ASN A 82 -21.53 1.38 22.35
N LEU A 83 -22.66 1.87 21.81
CA LEU A 83 -23.51 1.07 20.93
C LEU A 83 -22.75 0.62 19.68
N GLY A 84 -21.97 1.50 19.06
CA GLY A 84 -21.11 1.17 17.92
C GLY A 84 -20.13 0.04 18.24
N ASN A 85 -19.46 0.12 19.39
CA ASN A 85 -18.53 -0.93 19.85
C ASN A 85 -19.21 -2.29 20.01
N VAL A 86 -20.41 -2.30 20.58
CA VAL A 86 -21.21 -3.52 20.78
C VAL A 86 -21.64 -4.14 19.44
N LEU A 87 -22.01 -3.31 18.48
CA LEU A 87 -22.53 -3.76 17.19
C LEU A 87 -21.44 -4.12 16.19
N ARG A 88 -20.19 -3.62 16.35
CA ARG A 88 -19.12 -3.72 15.35
C ARG A 88 -18.92 -5.14 14.78
N ALA A 89 -19.04 -6.17 15.61
CA ALA A 89 -18.85 -7.56 15.22
C ALA A 89 -20.10 -8.26 14.66
N THR A 90 -21.30 -7.75 14.94
CA THR A 90 -22.58 -8.42 14.63
C THR A 90 -23.41 -7.69 13.59
N ASP A 91 -23.32 -6.36 13.55
CA ASP A 91 -23.99 -5.48 12.60
C ASP A 91 -23.11 -4.25 12.34
N SER A 92 -22.22 -4.38 11.36
CA SER A 92 -21.24 -3.35 11.02
C SER A 92 -21.86 -2.10 10.38
N GLU A 93 -23.07 -2.17 9.80
CA GLU A 93 -23.76 -0.99 9.27
C GLU A 93 -24.40 -0.18 10.40
N ALA A 94 -25.08 -0.86 11.33
CA ALA A 94 -25.63 -0.18 12.50
C ALA A 94 -24.53 0.37 13.43
N ALA A 95 -23.39 -0.32 13.52
CA ALA A 95 -22.21 0.20 14.21
C ALA A 95 -21.69 1.49 13.56
N LEU A 96 -21.61 1.52 12.22
CA LEU A 96 -21.16 2.68 11.47
C LEU A 96 -22.07 3.89 11.69
N ALA A 97 -23.39 3.69 11.63
CA ALA A 97 -24.36 4.74 11.93
C ALA A 97 -24.23 5.28 13.38
N SER A 98 -23.92 4.40 14.33
CA SER A 98 -23.74 4.76 15.73
C SER A 98 -22.46 5.57 15.93
N TYR A 99 -21.33 5.15 15.34
CA TYR A 99 -20.08 5.94 15.38
C TYR A 99 -20.21 7.29 14.67
N ALA A 100 -20.87 7.34 13.51
CA ALA A 100 -21.14 8.60 12.81
C ALA A 100 -21.97 9.55 13.70
N THR A 101 -22.95 9.03 14.44
CA THR A 101 -23.74 9.83 15.37
C THR A 101 -22.92 10.32 16.57
N ALA A 102 -22.07 9.46 17.14
CA ALA A 102 -21.17 9.85 18.23
C ALA A 102 -20.19 10.95 17.78
N ALA A 103 -19.54 10.76 16.63
CA ALA A 103 -18.65 11.73 16.01
C ALA A 103 -19.33 13.09 15.74
N ARG A 104 -20.59 13.08 15.29
CA ARG A 104 -21.37 14.30 15.07
C ARG A 104 -21.78 15.01 16.36
N LEU A 105 -22.14 14.26 17.40
CA LEU A 105 -22.56 14.82 18.69
C LEU A 105 -21.38 15.37 19.50
N ALA A 106 -20.19 14.80 19.34
CA ALA A 106 -18.97 15.24 20.01
C ALA A 106 -17.80 15.31 19.01
N PRO A 107 -17.75 16.33 18.13
CA PRO A 107 -16.74 16.44 17.10
C PRO A 107 -15.31 16.67 17.63
N GLY A 108 -15.18 17.03 18.91
CA GLY A 108 -13.91 17.21 19.62
C GLY A 108 -13.30 15.93 20.20
N GLU A 109 -13.98 14.80 20.13
CA GLU A 109 -13.51 13.53 20.68
C GLU A 109 -12.69 12.74 19.66
N HIS A 110 -11.40 12.58 19.95
CA HIS A 110 -10.42 11.92 19.07
C HIS A 110 -10.76 10.46 18.81
N ASP A 111 -11.04 9.69 19.87
CA ASP A 111 -11.33 8.25 19.76
C ASP A 111 -12.58 7.98 18.91
N PHE A 112 -13.56 8.88 18.93
CA PHE A 112 -14.77 8.75 18.12
C PHE A 112 -14.44 8.91 16.63
N ALA A 113 -13.50 9.79 16.28
CA ALA A 113 -12.99 9.94 14.93
C ALA A 113 -12.21 8.71 14.46
N ILE A 114 -11.33 8.18 15.30
CA ILE A 114 -10.53 7.00 14.98
C ILE A 114 -11.41 5.79 14.70
N LEU A 115 -12.30 5.40 15.63
CA LEU A 115 -13.13 4.21 15.42
C LEU A 115 -14.10 4.36 14.23
N HIS A 116 -14.59 5.57 13.98
CA HIS A 116 -15.40 5.84 12.79
C HIS A 116 -14.57 5.61 11.51
N SER A 117 -13.34 6.17 11.46
CA SER A 117 -12.42 5.99 10.32
C SER A 117 -12.04 4.53 10.08
N GLU A 118 -11.77 3.76 11.13
CA GLU A 118 -11.41 2.33 11.04
C GLU A 118 -12.55 1.50 10.45
N LEU A 119 -13.79 1.77 10.87
CA LEU A 119 -14.94 1.03 10.37
C LEU A 119 -15.26 1.42 8.92
N LEU A 120 -15.13 2.70 8.56
CA LEU A 120 -15.24 3.17 7.17
C LEU A 120 -14.19 2.52 6.27
N LEU A 121 -12.96 2.37 6.78
CA LEU A 121 -11.88 1.69 6.07
C LEU A 121 -12.20 0.20 5.84
N GLY A 122 -12.69 -0.51 6.85
CA GLY A 122 -13.16 -1.89 6.70
C GLY A 122 -14.29 -2.06 5.67
N LYS A 123 -15.06 -0.99 5.44
CA LYS A 123 -16.12 -0.90 4.42
C LYS A 123 -15.66 -0.34 3.07
N GLN A 124 -14.37 -0.07 2.91
CA GLN A 124 -13.78 0.55 1.70
C GLN A 124 -14.36 1.93 1.35
N ARG A 125 -14.94 2.65 2.32
CA ARG A 125 -15.42 4.04 2.16
C ARG A 125 -14.27 5.02 2.35
N LEU A 126 -13.26 4.92 1.47
CA LEU A 126 -11.95 5.56 1.64
C LEU A 126 -12.00 7.09 1.80
N PRO A 127 -12.77 7.86 1.00
CA PRO A 127 -12.82 9.32 1.15
C PRO A 127 -13.34 9.76 2.53
N GLU A 128 -14.33 9.04 3.06
CA GLU A 128 -14.92 9.34 4.36
C GLU A 128 -13.98 8.92 5.50
N ALA A 129 -13.30 7.77 5.34
CA ALA A 129 -12.27 7.33 6.30
C ALA A 129 -11.13 8.36 6.40
N ILE A 130 -10.68 8.90 5.26
CA ILE A 130 -9.67 9.97 5.22
C ILE A 130 -10.16 11.21 5.95
N ALA A 131 -11.39 11.66 5.70
CA ALA A 131 -11.95 12.85 6.34
C ALA A 131 -12.01 12.70 7.88
N GLU A 132 -12.43 11.52 8.37
CA GLU A 132 -12.48 11.23 9.80
C GLU A 132 -11.08 11.12 10.42
N LEU A 133 -10.12 10.54 9.71
CA LEU A 133 -8.75 10.43 10.19
C LEU A 133 -8.01 11.78 10.18
N GLU A 134 -8.30 12.67 9.22
CA GLU A 134 -7.84 14.07 9.22
C GLU A 134 -8.43 14.83 10.41
N ARG A 135 -9.72 14.62 10.71
CA ARG A 135 -10.34 15.19 11.92
C ARG A 135 -9.65 14.66 13.18
N ALA A 136 -9.38 13.35 13.25
CA ALA A 136 -8.64 12.77 14.36
C ALA A 136 -7.24 13.39 14.51
N HIS A 137 -6.52 13.55 13.40
CA HIS A 137 -5.21 14.20 13.39
C HIS A 137 -5.29 15.66 13.86
N ALA A 138 -6.29 16.43 13.43
CA ALA A 138 -6.47 17.81 13.88
C ALA A 138 -6.72 17.93 15.41
N LEU A 139 -7.38 16.93 16.01
CA LEU A 139 -7.63 16.88 17.46
C LEU A 139 -6.40 16.48 18.28
N ARG A 140 -5.54 15.62 17.71
CA ARG A 140 -4.30 15.12 18.34
C ARG A 140 -3.15 15.13 17.31
N PRO A 141 -2.56 16.29 16.99
CA PRO A 141 -1.53 16.41 15.97
C PRO A 141 -0.25 15.62 16.29
N GLU A 142 0.02 15.38 17.58
CA GLU A 142 1.20 14.67 18.09
C GLU A 142 1.12 13.14 17.96
N ARG A 143 -0.07 12.59 17.66
CA ARG A 143 -0.29 11.15 17.47
C ARG A 143 0.16 10.73 16.07
N TRP A 144 1.41 10.28 15.98
CA TRP A 144 2.02 9.84 14.71
C TRP A 144 1.25 8.71 14.01
N GLN A 145 0.51 7.86 14.74
CA GLN A 145 -0.32 6.80 14.14
C GLN A 145 -1.41 7.36 13.21
N ASN A 146 -1.95 8.55 13.50
CA ASN A 146 -2.92 9.21 12.63
C ASN A 146 -2.28 9.60 11.30
N LEU A 147 -1.06 10.15 11.36
CA LEU A 147 -0.26 10.53 10.19
C LEU A 147 0.14 9.30 9.35
N GLN A 148 0.48 8.19 10.00
CA GLN A 148 0.74 6.92 9.31
C GLN A 148 -0.50 6.44 8.54
N GLY A 149 -1.66 6.41 9.18
CA GLY A 149 -2.90 5.99 8.53
C GLY A 149 -3.31 6.96 7.41
N LEU A 150 -3.13 8.27 7.59
CA LEU A 150 -3.39 9.26 6.54
C LEU A 150 -2.45 9.09 5.36
N ALA A 151 -1.15 8.89 5.62
CA ALA A 151 -0.19 8.61 4.56
C ALA A 151 -0.63 7.39 3.75
N GLU A 152 -0.96 6.28 4.41
CA GLU A 152 -1.46 5.06 3.78
C GLU A 152 -2.72 5.31 2.93
N LEU A 153 -3.72 5.99 3.48
CA LEU A 153 -4.99 6.21 2.78
C LEU A 153 -4.86 7.19 1.62
N TYR A 154 -4.10 8.27 1.78
CA TYR A 154 -3.81 9.21 0.70
C TYR A 154 -3.08 8.52 -0.44
N TYR A 155 -2.12 7.66 -0.11
CA TYR A 155 -1.42 6.87 -1.11
C TYR A 155 -2.35 5.90 -1.85
N ARG A 156 -3.14 5.12 -1.12
CA ARG A 156 -4.13 4.19 -1.69
C ARG A 156 -5.17 4.87 -2.58
N THR A 157 -5.44 6.15 -2.35
CA THR A 157 -6.38 6.96 -3.13
C THR A 157 -5.70 7.83 -4.20
N GLY A 158 -4.39 7.67 -4.41
CA GLY A 158 -3.62 8.36 -5.44
C GLY A 158 -3.24 9.82 -5.12
N GLN A 159 -3.48 10.28 -3.89
CA GLN A 159 -3.16 11.63 -3.40
C GLN A 159 -1.75 11.67 -2.82
N LYS A 160 -0.75 11.51 -3.68
CA LYS A 160 0.63 11.19 -3.27
C LYS A 160 1.30 12.32 -2.51
N GLU A 161 1.12 13.55 -2.93
CA GLU A 161 1.72 14.73 -2.30
C GLU A 161 1.27 14.85 -0.83
N LEU A 162 -0.02 14.59 -0.58
CA LEU A 162 -0.57 14.53 0.77
C LEU A 162 0.00 13.34 1.55
N ALA A 163 0.14 12.18 0.91
CA ALA A 163 0.75 11.02 1.56
C ALA A 163 2.17 11.32 2.06
N LEU A 164 2.99 12.00 1.24
CA LEU A 164 4.33 12.43 1.60
C LEU A 164 4.35 13.45 2.72
N ALA A 165 3.51 14.46 2.63
CA ALA A 165 3.43 15.49 3.66
C ALA A 165 3.09 14.86 5.03
N ARG A 166 2.14 13.92 5.07
CA ARG A 166 1.76 13.20 6.29
C ARG A 166 2.86 12.27 6.79
N TYR A 167 3.49 11.54 5.88
CA TYR A 167 4.63 10.67 6.21
C TYR A 167 5.80 11.46 6.80
N ALA A 168 6.25 12.52 6.12
CA ALA A 168 7.36 13.37 6.56
C ALA A 168 7.10 13.97 7.94
N THR A 169 5.87 14.46 8.17
CA THR A 169 5.46 14.96 9.50
C THR A 169 5.51 13.85 10.55
N GLY A 170 5.03 12.65 10.21
CA GLY A 170 5.03 11.49 11.11
C GLY A 170 6.44 11.04 11.48
N LEU A 171 7.37 11.05 10.51
CA LEU A 171 8.78 10.70 10.73
C LEU A 171 9.48 11.67 11.69
N VAL A 172 9.19 12.97 11.57
CA VAL A 172 9.70 13.99 12.50
C VAL A 172 9.21 13.73 13.93
N LEU A 173 7.94 13.35 14.10
CA LEU A 173 7.36 13.07 15.41
C LEU A 173 7.82 11.73 16.00
N HIS A 174 8.08 10.74 15.16
CA HIS A 174 8.48 9.40 15.60
C HIS A 174 9.38 8.72 14.56
N PRO A 175 10.70 8.89 14.61
CA PRO A 175 11.62 8.34 13.62
C PRO A 175 11.54 6.82 13.43
N ALA A 176 11.19 6.07 14.48
CA ALA A 176 10.97 4.62 14.39
C ALA A 176 9.70 4.24 13.58
N MET A 177 8.86 5.21 13.19
CA MET A 177 7.73 5.01 12.26
C MET A 177 8.20 4.50 10.89
N ALA A 178 9.42 4.85 10.45
CA ALA A 178 9.97 4.35 9.18
C ALA A 178 9.92 2.81 9.08
N GLN A 179 10.01 2.11 10.21
CA GLN A 179 9.95 0.65 10.28
C GLN A 179 8.51 0.10 10.27
N ALA A 180 7.50 0.91 10.58
CA ALA A 180 6.10 0.48 10.74
C ALA A 180 5.19 0.92 9.57
N CYS A 181 5.60 1.91 8.79
CA CYS A 181 4.78 2.41 7.67
C CYS A 181 4.89 1.49 6.45
N ARG A 182 3.74 1.21 5.81
CA ARG A 182 3.66 0.35 4.61
C ARG A 182 3.86 1.12 3.30
N ILE A 183 4.15 2.41 3.38
CA ILE A 183 4.67 3.21 2.26
C ILE A 183 6.17 3.35 2.49
N GLY A 184 6.93 2.90 1.51
CA GLY A 184 8.36 3.09 1.48
C GLY A 184 8.72 4.47 0.96
N PHE A 185 9.65 5.12 1.64
CA PHE A 185 10.29 6.35 1.20
C PHE A 185 11.79 6.17 1.37
N ALA A 186 12.54 6.62 0.38
CA ALA A 186 13.98 6.66 0.45
C ALA A 186 14.47 8.00 -0.10
N SER A 187 15.21 8.73 0.73
CA SER A 187 15.88 9.97 0.35
C SER A 187 17.37 9.67 0.14
N PRO A 188 18.02 10.29 -0.86
CA PRO A 188 19.45 10.10 -1.06
C PRO A 188 20.21 10.55 0.19
N GLN A 189 21.25 9.82 0.57
CA GLN A 189 22.21 10.37 1.52
C GLN A 189 22.85 11.62 0.91
N ALA A 190 23.21 12.60 1.75
CA ALA A 190 23.89 13.83 1.33
C ALA A 190 25.30 13.51 0.78
N GLN A 191 25.35 13.04 -0.45
CA GLN A 191 26.54 12.74 -1.25
C GLN A 191 26.24 13.12 -2.71
N GLN A 192 27.26 13.54 -3.44
CA GLN A 192 27.11 13.80 -4.87
C GLN A 192 26.79 12.48 -5.57
N PRO A 193 25.74 12.40 -6.40
CA PRO A 193 25.45 11.17 -7.14
C PRO A 193 26.64 10.81 -8.02
N GLU A 194 27.04 9.54 -8.00
CA GLU A 194 27.92 8.99 -9.03
C GLU A 194 27.16 9.02 -10.35
N LYS A 195 27.51 9.99 -11.21
CA LYS A 195 26.96 10.05 -12.56
C LYS A 195 27.61 8.99 -13.42
N LEU A 196 26.79 8.09 -13.93
CA LEU A 196 27.21 7.10 -14.91
C LEU A 196 27.75 7.80 -16.15
N SER A 197 28.91 7.33 -16.61
CA SER A 197 29.47 7.75 -17.89
C SER A 197 28.47 7.43 -18.99
N ALA A 198 28.12 8.43 -19.78
CA ALA A 198 27.26 8.27 -20.94
C ALA A 198 27.78 7.11 -21.79
N LEU A 199 26.96 6.06 -22.00
CA LEU A 199 27.19 5.20 -23.14
C LEU A 199 27.36 6.12 -24.36
N GLU A 200 28.37 5.84 -25.18
CA GLU A 200 28.52 6.45 -26.50
C GLU A 200 27.38 5.95 -27.39
N VAL A 201 26.17 6.47 -27.17
CA VAL A 201 24.99 6.07 -27.91
C VAL A 201 24.89 6.93 -29.16
N ALA A 202 24.61 6.28 -30.29
CA ALA A 202 24.28 6.93 -31.54
C ALA A 202 23.29 8.07 -31.32
N ASN A 203 23.50 9.21 -31.99
CA ASN A 203 22.73 10.44 -31.79
C ASN A 203 21.21 10.23 -31.92
N GLU A 204 20.77 9.21 -32.66
CA GLU A 204 19.37 8.86 -32.89
C GLU A 204 18.62 8.35 -31.64
N VAL A 205 19.31 7.83 -30.62
CA VAL A 205 18.68 7.22 -29.42
C VAL A 205 18.86 8.11 -28.17
N ARG A 206 19.60 9.22 -28.27
CA ARG A 206 19.87 10.13 -27.14
C ARG A 206 18.60 10.73 -26.52
N GLY A 207 17.66 11.18 -27.35
CA GLY A 207 16.38 11.71 -26.86
C GLY A 207 15.56 10.64 -26.14
N PHE A 208 15.50 9.43 -26.71
CA PHE A 208 14.86 8.29 -26.07
C PHE A 208 15.45 7.98 -24.68
N LEU A 209 16.78 7.97 -24.55
CA LEU A 209 17.47 7.71 -23.29
C LEU A 209 17.16 8.74 -22.19
N GLN A 210 17.06 10.01 -22.58
CA GLN A 210 16.67 11.08 -21.66
C GLN A 210 15.21 10.90 -21.23
N ASP A 211 14.31 10.60 -22.16
CA ASP A 211 12.88 10.50 -21.86
C ASP A 211 12.56 9.32 -20.95
N ILE A 212 13.18 8.16 -21.22
CA ILE A 212 13.02 6.94 -20.40
C ILE A 212 13.71 7.06 -19.03
N ASP A 213 14.64 8.01 -18.90
CA ASP A 213 15.41 8.25 -17.68
C ASP A 213 16.09 6.96 -17.19
N LEU A 214 16.92 6.38 -18.07
CA LEU A 214 17.61 5.11 -17.86
C LEU A 214 18.92 5.31 -17.07
N HIS A 215 19.05 4.58 -15.96
CA HIS A 215 20.26 4.49 -15.14
C HIS A 215 20.78 3.05 -15.16
N ILE A 216 22.09 2.86 -15.32
CA ILE A 216 22.79 1.56 -15.38
C ILE A 216 23.91 1.54 -14.36
N ILE A 217 23.65 1.04 -13.16
CA ILE A 217 24.57 1.12 -12.02
C ILE A 217 25.30 -0.22 -11.88
N ASP A 218 26.61 -0.22 -12.16
CA ASP A 218 27.49 -1.37 -11.97
C ASP A 218 27.98 -1.46 -10.52
N ASP A 219 28.40 -2.66 -10.11
CA ASP A 219 28.93 -2.94 -8.77
C ASP A 219 27.99 -2.49 -7.63
N PHE A 220 26.68 -2.68 -7.84
CA PHE A 220 25.62 -2.09 -7.02
C PHE A 220 25.53 -2.66 -5.60
N LEU A 221 25.71 -3.96 -5.39
CA LEU A 221 25.69 -4.58 -4.08
C LEU A 221 27.10 -4.66 -3.48
N PRO A 222 27.26 -4.47 -2.15
CA PRO A 222 28.55 -4.66 -1.48
C PRO A 222 29.00 -6.13 -1.42
N ASP A 223 28.06 -7.07 -1.30
CA ASP A 223 28.31 -8.51 -1.33
C ASP A 223 27.26 -9.22 -2.20
N PRO A 224 27.43 -9.24 -3.53
CA PRO A 224 26.47 -9.86 -4.44
C PRO A 224 26.41 -11.40 -4.29
N ALA A 225 27.46 -12.03 -3.77
CA ALA A 225 27.50 -13.47 -3.57
C ALA A 225 26.60 -13.91 -2.41
N ALA A 226 26.69 -13.24 -1.26
CA ALA A 226 25.79 -13.48 -0.12
C ALA A 226 24.33 -13.18 -0.49
N TRP A 227 24.09 -12.11 -1.25
CA TRP A 227 22.75 -11.73 -1.71
C TRP A 227 22.12 -12.81 -2.60
N ARG A 228 22.90 -13.33 -3.56
CA ARG A 228 22.48 -14.45 -4.41
C ARG A 228 22.21 -15.71 -3.57
N ALA A 229 23.11 -16.06 -2.66
CA ALA A 229 22.96 -17.25 -1.82
C ALA A 229 21.66 -17.19 -1.02
N HIS A 230 21.33 -16.03 -0.42
CA HIS A 230 20.06 -15.82 0.25
C HIS A 230 18.86 -15.99 -0.70
N ALA A 231 18.88 -15.35 -1.87
CA ALA A 231 17.79 -15.45 -2.85
C ALA A 231 17.46 -16.90 -3.23
N LEU A 232 18.48 -17.75 -3.39
CA LEU A 232 18.30 -19.17 -3.73
C LEU A 232 17.73 -20.03 -2.58
N THR A 233 17.71 -19.53 -1.35
CA THR A 233 17.03 -20.21 -0.22
C THR A 233 15.53 -19.95 -0.15
N LEU A 234 15.03 -18.95 -0.88
CA LEU A 234 13.65 -18.51 -0.80
C LEU A 234 12.70 -19.41 -1.60
N PRO A 235 11.43 -19.53 -1.16
CA PRO A 235 10.44 -20.29 -1.91
C PRO A 235 10.01 -19.52 -3.17
N PHE A 236 10.31 -20.09 -4.34
CA PHE A 236 9.81 -19.59 -5.62
C PHE A 236 8.46 -20.23 -5.93
N ALA A 237 7.39 -19.44 -5.86
CA ALA A 237 6.07 -19.88 -6.24
C ALA A 237 5.85 -19.67 -7.76
N PRO A 238 5.08 -20.55 -8.43
CA PRO A 238 4.50 -20.21 -9.73
C PRO A 238 3.67 -18.92 -9.57
N GLN A 239 3.70 -18.01 -10.55
CA GLN A 239 3.01 -16.72 -10.44
C GLN A 239 1.55 -16.86 -10.01
N ARG A 240 1.14 -16.07 -8.99
CA ARG A 240 -0.21 -16.06 -8.40
C ARG A 240 -1.31 -15.51 -9.32
N TYR A 241 -0.95 -14.80 -10.38
CA TYR A 241 -1.92 -14.22 -11.31
C TYR A 241 -2.48 -15.30 -12.24
N ALA A 242 -3.80 -15.40 -12.33
CA ALA A 242 -4.48 -16.30 -13.26
C ALA A 242 -4.12 -15.94 -14.72
N GLY A 243 -3.02 -16.51 -15.20
CA GLY A 243 -2.42 -16.17 -16.49
C GLY A 243 -1.01 -15.62 -16.38
N GLN A 244 -0.02 -16.51 -16.52
CA GLN A 244 1.40 -16.17 -16.50
C GLN A 244 1.74 -15.13 -17.59
N ASN A 245 1.85 -13.86 -17.22
CA ASN A 245 2.22 -12.81 -18.16
C ASN A 245 3.73 -12.81 -18.44
N TYR A 246 4.54 -13.34 -17.52
CA TYR A 246 6.01 -13.29 -17.61
C TYR A 246 6.64 -14.66 -17.38
N PRO A 247 7.83 -14.94 -17.95
CA PRO A 247 8.50 -16.23 -17.80
C PRO A 247 9.06 -16.42 -16.38
N GLY A 248 8.87 -17.61 -15.83
CA GLY A 248 9.51 -18.05 -14.60
C GLY A 248 8.64 -17.99 -13.35
N SER A 249 9.26 -18.27 -12.21
CA SER A 249 8.65 -18.25 -10.88
C SER A 249 9.15 -17.04 -10.08
N GLN A 250 8.43 -16.69 -9.02
CA GLN A 250 8.71 -15.50 -8.23
C GLN A 250 8.54 -15.78 -6.74
N THR A 251 9.38 -15.17 -5.91
CA THR A 251 9.19 -15.18 -4.45
C THR A 251 8.04 -14.27 -4.05
N GLU A 252 7.60 -14.36 -2.79
CA GLU A 252 6.88 -13.22 -2.20
C GLU A 252 7.79 -11.98 -2.16
N GLY A 253 7.18 -10.81 -2.02
CA GLY A 253 7.91 -9.56 -1.79
C GLY A 253 8.85 -9.68 -0.60
N GLN A 254 10.02 -9.08 -0.71
CA GLN A 254 11.05 -9.12 0.33
C GLN A 254 11.23 -7.72 0.92
N PRO A 255 11.57 -7.61 2.23
CA PRO A 255 11.90 -6.34 2.86
C PRO A 255 12.94 -5.57 2.03
N CYS A 256 12.61 -4.34 1.66
CA CYS A 256 13.40 -3.62 0.66
C CYS A 256 13.83 -2.21 1.05
N GLN A 257 13.61 -1.76 2.29
CA GLN A 257 13.96 -0.39 2.71
C GLN A 257 15.44 -0.06 2.42
N ASP A 258 16.38 -0.85 2.94
CA ASP A 258 17.82 -0.58 2.80
C ASP A 258 18.29 -0.54 1.33
N ILE A 259 17.79 -1.47 0.50
CA ILE A 259 18.14 -1.50 -0.92
C ILE A 259 17.49 -0.34 -1.69
N MET A 260 16.29 0.09 -1.29
CA MET A 260 15.63 1.28 -1.86
C MET A 260 16.36 2.57 -1.46
N GLU A 261 16.92 2.68 -0.25
CA GLU A 261 17.81 3.78 0.15
C GLU A 261 19.08 3.84 -0.71
N ARG A 262 19.66 2.67 -1.02
CA ARG A 262 20.79 2.57 -1.95
C ARG A 262 20.40 3.01 -3.36
N ILE A 263 19.22 2.64 -3.85
CA ILE A 263 18.68 3.09 -5.14
C ILE A 263 18.50 4.61 -5.13
N ALA A 264 17.85 5.18 -4.12
CA ALA A 264 17.65 6.63 -4.00
C ALA A 264 18.98 7.39 -4.01
N THR A 265 19.96 6.90 -3.25
CA THR A 265 21.31 7.48 -3.20
C THR A 265 22.01 7.40 -4.56
N ALA A 266 21.93 6.27 -5.26
CA ALA A 266 22.52 6.11 -6.59
C ALA A 266 21.84 7.01 -7.65
N LEU A 267 20.53 7.25 -7.54
CA LEU A 267 19.80 8.17 -8.41
C LEU A 267 19.99 9.65 -8.02
N GLY A 268 20.47 9.92 -6.81
CA GLY A 268 20.62 11.28 -6.28
C GLY A 268 19.31 12.01 -6.05
N ARG A 269 18.20 11.30 -5.82
CA ARG A 269 16.86 11.87 -5.68
C ARG A 269 15.94 10.98 -4.85
N GLU A 270 14.86 11.55 -4.36
CA GLU A 270 13.88 10.84 -3.54
C GLU A 270 13.08 9.82 -4.36
N ILE A 271 12.75 8.68 -3.74
CA ILE A 271 11.88 7.65 -4.33
C ILE A 271 10.82 7.14 -3.35
N LEU A 272 9.71 6.65 -3.89
CA LEU A 272 8.51 6.20 -3.18
C LEU A 272 8.08 4.82 -3.60
N PHE A 273 7.62 3.97 -2.69
CA PHE A 273 7.17 2.63 -3.07
C PHE A 273 6.00 2.12 -2.23
N ILE A 274 5.14 1.33 -2.89
CA ILE A 274 3.79 0.95 -2.43
C ILE A 274 3.82 -0.07 -1.28
N SER A 275 4.97 -0.71 -1.05
CA SER A 275 5.09 -1.80 -0.07
C SER A 275 6.54 -1.97 0.39
N PRO A 276 6.81 -2.10 1.69
CA PRO A 276 8.14 -2.49 2.18
C PRO A 276 8.56 -3.88 1.69
N ASP A 277 7.60 -4.68 1.21
CA ASP A 277 7.80 -6.01 0.63
C ASP A 277 7.58 -5.96 -0.89
N ASN A 278 8.36 -5.15 -1.62
CA ASN A 278 8.22 -5.00 -3.08
C ASN A 278 9.38 -5.64 -3.87
N ALA A 279 10.44 -6.09 -3.18
CA ALA A 279 11.68 -6.54 -3.84
C ALA A 279 11.73 -8.05 -4.11
N SER A 280 10.71 -8.57 -4.78
CA SER A 280 10.64 -9.99 -5.14
C SER A 280 11.78 -10.42 -6.08
N TYR A 281 12.23 -11.67 -5.93
CA TYR A 281 13.16 -12.31 -6.86
C TYR A 281 12.39 -13.07 -7.94
N ARG A 282 12.90 -13.04 -9.18
CA ARG A 282 12.37 -13.82 -10.31
C ARG A 282 13.45 -14.75 -10.85
N LEU A 283 13.09 -16.02 -10.98
CA LEU A 283 13.92 -17.09 -11.55
C LEU A 283 13.24 -17.62 -12.82
N SER A 284 13.96 -17.59 -13.94
CA SER A 284 13.46 -18.08 -15.23
C SER A 284 14.44 -19.08 -15.85
N HIS A 285 13.93 -20.23 -16.29
CA HIS A 285 14.69 -21.27 -16.99
C HIS A 285 14.47 -21.21 -18.51
N ALA A 286 15.27 -21.97 -19.26
CA ALA A 286 15.24 -22.02 -20.72
C ALA A 286 13.88 -22.51 -21.31
N ASP A 287 13.11 -23.28 -20.55
CA ASP A 287 11.80 -23.82 -20.92
C ASP A 287 10.63 -22.95 -20.46
N ALA A 288 10.90 -21.78 -19.87
CA ALA A 288 9.88 -20.92 -19.30
C ALA A 288 8.83 -20.48 -20.34
N THR A 289 7.59 -20.37 -19.86
CA THR A 289 6.43 -19.96 -20.64
C THR A 289 5.90 -18.60 -20.20
N ALA A 290 5.27 -17.87 -21.11
CA ALA A 290 4.61 -16.60 -20.82
C ALA A 290 3.44 -16.36 -21.80
N ARG A 291 2.56 -15.41 -21.47
CA ARG A 291 1.52 -14.92 -22.40
C ARG A 291 2.04 -13.82 -23.30
N THR A 292 2.97 -13.01 -22.81
CA THR A 292 3.52 -11.85 -23.50
C THR A 292 5.00 -11.69 -23.18
N ASP A 293 5.74 -10.92 -23.98
CA ASP A 293 7.16 -10.65 -23.77
C ASP A 293 7.45 -9.14 -23.73
N ILE A 294 7.04 -8.38 -24.75
CA ILE A 294 7.09 -6.92 -24.79
C ILE A 294 5.92 -6.38 -23.98
N HIS A 295 6.22 -5.52 -23.01
CA HIS A 295 5.22 -4.99 -22.09
C HIS A 295 5.63 -3.62 -21.55
N VAL A 296 4.74 -3.05 -20.73
CA VAL A 296 5.01 -1.92 -19.85
C VAL A 296 4.62 -2.31 -18.43
N ASP A 297 5.30 -1.75 -17.45
CA ASP A 297 4.88 -1.86 -16.06
C ASP A 297 3.77 -0.84 -15.76
N ASN A 298 2.85 -1.20 -14.86
CA ASN A 298 1.69 -0.38 -14.48
C ASN A 298 0.73 -0.08 -15.66
N GLU A 299 0.18 -1.13 -16.29
CA GLU A 299 -0.72 -1.06 -17.45
C GLU A 299 -2.02 -0.26 -17.24
N THR A 300 -2.42 -0.02 -15.99
CA THR A 300 -3.70 0.61 -15.64
C THR A 300 -3.55 1.96 -14.94
N GLY A 301 -2.38 2.30 -14.39
CA GLY A 301 -2.17 3.56 -13.67
C GLY A 301 -1.96 4.76 -14.61
N ASN A 302 -2.39 5.95 -14.19
CA ASN A 302 -2.04 7.21 -14.88
C ASN A 302 -0.76 7.85 -14.31
N ASN A 303 0.02 7.10 -13.52
CA ASN A 303 1.27 7.58 -12.96
C ASN A 303 2.44 7.35 -13.93
N PHE A 304 2.88 8.41 -14.61
CA PHE A 304 4.06 8.38 -15.48
C PHE A 304 5.39 8.54 -14.71
N GLN A 305 5.34 8.80 -13.41
CA GLN A 305 6.51 8.80 -12.53
C GLN A 305 6.81 7.42 -11.95
N PHE A 306 6.26 6.35 -12.51
CA PHE A 306 6.52 4.98 -12.06
C PHE A 306 7.79 4.42 -12.72
N TYR A 307 8.69 3.88 -11.90
CA TYR A 307 9.97 3.31 -12.27
C TYR A 307 10.03 1.83 -11.94
N ALA A 308 10.75 1.10 -12.78
CA ALA A 308 11.13 -0.29 -12.58
C ALA A 308 12.65 -0.37 -12.40
N GLY A 309 13.07 -1.21 -11.46
CA GLY A 309 14.45 -1.59 -11.22
C GLY A 309 14.66 -3.08 -11.47
N VAL A 310 15.74 -3.44 -12.16
CA VAL A 310 16.12 -4.85 -12.38
C VAL A 310 17.58 -5.03 -11.98
N LEU A 311 17.83 -5.80 -10.92
CA LEU A 311 19.17 -6.15 -10.46
C LEU A 311 19.54 -7.57 -10.92
N TYR A 312 20.64 -7.68 -11.65
CA TYR A 312 21.16 -8.94 -12.16
C TYR A 312 22.05 -9.64 -11.14
N LEU A 313 21.73 -10.90 -10.82
CA LEU A 313 22.37 -11.67 -9.75
C LEU A 313 23.09 -12.94 -10.23
N ASN A 314 23.17 -13.16 -11.55
CA ASN A 314 23.94 -14.27 -12.10
C ASN A 314 25.46 -14.01 -11.95
N PRO A 315 26.29 -15.04 -11.66
CA PRO A 315 27.74 -14.96 -11.78
C PRO A 315 28.18 -14.51 -13.18
N PRO A 316 29.35 -13.86 -13.32
CA PRO A 316 29.81 -13.30 -14.60
C PRO A 316 29.78 -14.30 -15.77
N GLU A 317 30.19 -15.54 -15.54
CA GLU A 317 30.25 -16.62 -16.53
C GLU A 317 28.87 -17.11 -16.99
N GLN A 318 27.82 -16.81 -16.24
CA GLN A 318 26.43 -17.18 -16.57
C GLN A 318 25.67 -16.03 -17.24
N CYS A 319 26.18 -14.79 -17.20
CA CYS A 319 25.46 -13.63 -17.72
C CYS A 319 25.21 -13.75 -19.23
N SER A 320 23.94 -13.66 -19.65
CA SER A 320 23.54 -13.74 -21.05
C SER A 320 22.24 -12.95 -21.30
N GLY A 321 22.13 -12.31 -22.46
CA GLY A 321 21.01 -11.43 -22.78
C GLY A 321 20.99 -10.17 -21.90
N GLY A 322 19.80 -9.69 -21.56
CA GLY A 322 19.61 -8.41 -20.86
C GLY A 322 18.15 -7.94 -20.87
N THR A 323 17.97 -6.61 -20.81
CA THR A 323 16.68 -5.93 -20.95
C THR A 323 16.69 -5.10 -22.23
N THR A 324 15.77 -5.40 -23.15
CA THR A 324 15.62 -4.71 -24.44
C THR A 324 14.47 -3.74 -24.41
N PHE A 325 14.64 -2.55 -24.98
CA PHE A 325 13.62 -1.52 -25.14
C PHE A 325 13.17 -1.38 -26.58
N TRP A 326 11.89 -1.08 -26.79
CA TRP A 326 11.25 -1.22 -28.09
C TRP A 326 10.51 0.03 -28.57
N ARG A 327 10.45 0.17 -29.89
CA ARG A 327 9.53 1.04 -30.61
C ARG A 327 8.51 0.19 -31.37
N HIS A 328 7.24 0.50 -31.22
CA HIS A 328 6.19 -0.08 -32.06
C HIS A 328 6.22 0.60 -33.44
N ARG A 329 6.54 -0.16 -34.49
CA ARG A 329 6.77 0.39 -35.84
C ARG A 329 5.54 1.11 -36.42
N PRO A 330 4.32 0.54 -36.36
CA PRO A 330 3.13 1.20 -36.94
C PRO A 330 2.78 2.55 -36.32
N SER A 331 2.97 2.72 -35.00
CA SER A 331 2.60 3.96 -34.31
C SER A 331 3.78 4.89 -33.99
N GLY A 332 5.02 4.39 -34.08
CA GLY A 332 6.22 5.09 -33.61
C GLY A 332 6.35 5.15 -32.08
N TRP A 333 5.37 4.64 -31.32
CA TRP A 333 5.35 4.73 -29.87
C TRP A 333 6.44 3.88 -29.22
N THR A 334 7.13 4.46 -28.23
CA THR A 334 8.14 3.78 -27.40
C THR A 334 7.64 3.49 -26.00
N ARG A 335 6.42 3.94 -25.68
CA ARG A 335 5.83 3.90 -24.35
C ARG A 335 4.31 3.93 -24.41
N ARG A 336 3.66 3.59 -23.29
CA ARG A 336 2.26 3.91 -23.06
C ARG A 336 2.07 5.43 -23.00
N LEU A 337 1.01 5.91 -23.64
CA LEU A 337 0.63 7.32 -23.64
C LEU A 337 -0.58 7.60 -22.71
N PRO A 338 -0.82 8.86 -22.32
CA PRO A 338 -2.08 9.28 -21.71
C PRO A 338 -3.30 8.85 -22.53
N GLU A 339 -4.42 8.57 -21.86
CA GLU A 339 -5.62 8.01 -22.51
C GLU A 339 -6.14 8.87 -23.67
N ALA A 340 -6.02 10.20 -23.59
CA ALA A 340 -6.39 11.11 -24.66
C ALA A 340 -5.54 10.89 -25.92
N ASP A 341 -4.23 10.71 -25.75
CA ASP A 341 -3.28 10.48 -26.85
C ASP A 341 -3.41 9.08 -27.43
N VAL A 342 -3.75 8.08 -26.59
CA VAL A 342 -4.06 6.72 -27.07
C VAL A 342 -5.27 6.75 -28.01
N LYS A 343 -6.33 7.49 -27.64
CA LYS A 343 -7.52 7.69 -28.47
C LYS A 343 -7.22 8.47 -29.74
N ALA A 344 -6.42 9.53 -29.65
CA ALA A 344 -5.96 10.28 -30.81
C ALA A 344 -5.13 9.41 -31.77
N GLY A 345 -4.39 8.44 -31.25
CA GLY A 345 -3.66 7.42 -32.01
C GLY A 345 -4.52 6.32 -32.63
N GLY A 346 -5.84 6.38 -32.51
CA GLY A 346 -6.77 5.44 -33.13
C GLY A 346 -7.08 4.18 -32.32
N TYR A 347 -6.77 4.16 -31.02
CA TYR A 347 -7.08 3.03 -30.14
C TYR A 347 -8.09 3.44 -29.05
N PRO A 348 -9.17 2.67 -28.82
CA PRO A 348 -10.17 3.02 -27.80
C PRO A 348 -9.60 3.13 -26.37
N SER A 349 -8.55 2.34 -26.08
CA SER A 349 -7.79 2.33 -24.83
C SER A 349 -6.45 1.65 -25.04
N PHE A 350 -5.52 1.79 -24.08
CA PHE A 350 -4.23 1.10 -24.15
C PHE A 350 -4.37 -0.43 -24.13
N LYS A 351 -5.38 -0.95 -23.41
CA LYS A 351 -5.70 -2.38 -23.39
C LYS A 351 -6.05 -2.93 -24.78
N GLU A 352 -6.78 -2.16 -25.58
CA GLU A 352 -7.11 -2.54 -26.96
C GLU A 352 -5.90 -2.45 -27.89
N PHE A 353 -4.99 -1.49 -27.66
CA PHE A 353 -3.68 -1.49 -28.31
C PHE A 353 -2.91 -2.78 -28.01
N GLN A 354 -2.80 -3.17 -26.74
CA GLN A 354 -2.07 -4.38 -26.35
C GLN A 354 -2.68 -5.64 -26.96
N LYS A 355 -4.01 -5.81 -26.92
CA LYS A 355 -4.69 -6.97 -27.56
C LYS A 355 -4.41 -7.09 -29.06
N ARG A 356 -4.21 -5.97 -29.75
CA ARG A 356 -3.96 -5.96 -31.19
C ARG A 356 -2.53 -6.30 -31.55
N TRP A 357 -1.56 -5.86 -30.74
CA TRP A 357 -0.14 -5.86 -31.11
C TRP A 357 0.75 -6.75 -30.24
N LEU A 358 0.24 -7.26 -29.13
CA LEU A 358 0.97 -8.13 -28.22
C LEU A 358 0.21 -9.46 -28.07
N PRO A 359 0.90 -10.60 -28.21
CA PRO A 359 0.32 -11.87 -27.78
C PRO A 359 0.01 -11.77 -26.28
N ASN A 360 -1.25 -12.05 -25.91
CA ASN A 360 -1.68 -12.03 -24.51
C ASN A 360 -2.84 -13.01 -24.19
N SER A 361 -3.30 -13.77 -25.20
CA SER A 361 -4.48 -14.63 -25.11
C SER A 361 -4.17 -16.07 -24.70
N LYS A 362 -2.94 -16.55 -24.90
CA LYS A 362 -2.50 -17.92 -24.61
C LYS A 362 -1.10 -17.94 -24.01
N VAL A 363 -0.85 -18.91 -23.14
CA VAL A 363 0.50 -19.21 -22.62
C VAL A 363 1.24 -20.02 -23.68
N GLN A 364 2.48 -19.65 -23.99
CA GLN A 364 3.35 -20.34 -24.95
C GLN A 364 4.81 -20.26 -24.48
N LYS A 365 5.74 -20.95 -25.16
CA LYS A 365 7.16 -20.88 -24.77
C LYS A 365 7.70 -19.48 -24.97
N PHE A 366 8.53 -19.00 -24.05
CA PHE A 366 9.05 -17.63 -24.13
C PHE A 366 9.81 -17.37 -25.44
N ASN A 367 10.60 -18.33 -25.89
CA ASN A 367 11.36 -18.22 -27.14
C ASN A 367 10.45 -18.14 -28.39
N GLU A 368 9.23 -18.68 -28.33
CA GLU A 368 8.25 -18.57 -29.42
C GLU A 368 7.63 -17.16 -29.50
N LEU A 369 7.54 -16.43 -28.38
CA LEU A 369 7.12 -15.02 -28.37
C LEU A 369 8.15 -14.13 -29.05
N GLN A 370 9.44 -14.40 -28.87
CA GLN A 370 10.52 -13.60 -29.46
C GLN A 370 10.49 -13.58 -30.99
N ALA A 371 9.99 -14.66 -31.60
CA ALA A 371 9.81 -14.76 -33.05
C ALA A 371 8.64 -13.92 -33.58
N GLN A 372 7.80 -13.34 -32.72
CA GLN A 372 6.56 -12.62 -33.09
C GLN A 372 6.72 -11.09 -33.00
N ARG A 373 7.93 -10.57 -33.22
CA ARG A 373 8.30 -9.15 -33.01
C ARG A 373 8.33 -8.31 -34.29
N ASP A 374 7.71 -8.76 -35.39
CA ASP A 374 7.78 -8.06 -36.70
C ASP A 374 7.30 -6.60 -36.65
N SER A 375 6.29 -6.31 -35.81
CA SER A 375 5.76 -4.95 -35.62
C SER A 375 6.60 -4.08 -34.67
N TRP A 376 7.74 -4.60 -34.19
CA TRP A 376 8.55 -3.98 -33.16
C TRP A 376 10.00 -3.80 -33.62
N GLU A 377 10.63 -2.75 -33.11
CA GLU A 377 12.00 -2.38 -33.38
C GLU A 377 12.76 -2.25 -32.06
N ALA A 378 13.84 -3.01 -31.90
CA ALA A 378 14.71 -2.87 -30.74
C ALA A 378 15.49 -1.56 -30.86
N LEU A 379 15.36 -0.68 -29.86
CA LEU A 379 16.09 0.58 -29.79
C LEU A 379 17.41 0.44 -29.04
N LEU A 380 17.40 -0.36 -27.97
CA LEU A 380 18.51 -0.52 -27.05
C LEU A 380 18.38 -1.87 -26.34
N GLU A 381 19.49 -2.54 -26.09
CA GLU A 381 19.58 -3.59 -25.08
C GLU A 381 20.62 -3.21 -24.04
N VAL A 382 20.22 -3.24 -22.76
CA VAL A 382 21.19 -3.18 -21.67
C VAL A 382 21.58 -4.61 -21.32
N PRO A 383 22.84 -5.02 -21.58
CA PRO A 383 23.25 -6.39 -21.37
C PRO A 383 23.30 -6.71 -19.88
N MET A 384 22.94 -7.95 -19.57
CA MET A 384 23.12 -8.55 -18.26
C MET A 384 24.60 -8.53 -17.90
N ARG A 385 24.89 -7.98 -16.73
CA ARG A 385 26.22 -7.98 -16.11
C ARG A 385 26.04 -8.33 -14.64
N HIS A 386 26.97 -9.11 -14.09
CA HIS A 386 26.99 -9.41 -12.67
C HIS A 386 26.97 -8.12 -11.85
N ASN A 387 26.12 -8.06 -10.82
CA ASN A 387 25.99 -6.93 -9.89
C ASN A 387 25.60 -5.59 -10.55
N ARG A 388 24.86 -5.64 -11.65
CA ARG A 388 24.30 -4.45 -12.33
C ARG A 388 22.84 -4.26 -11.98
N LEU A 389 22.49 -3.06 -11.53
CA LEU A 389 21.13 -2.57 -11.43
C LEU A 389 20.82 -1.69 -12.65
N ILE A 390 19.69 -1.93 -13.30
CA ILE A 390 19.12 -0.97 -14.25
C ILE A 390 17.85 -0.36 -13.66
N VAL A 391 17.65 0.95 -13.84
CA VAL A 391 16.45 1.68 -13.42
C VAL A 391 15.94 2.49 -14.60
N TYR A 392 14.63 2.42 -14.85
CA TYR A 392 13.99 3.12 -15.97
C TYR A 392 12.52 3.39 -15.67
N LYS A 393 11.89 4.32 -16.40
CA LYS A 393 10.45 4.54 -16.34
C LYS A 393 9.68 3.32 -16.86
N GLY A 394 8.86 2.71 -16.02
CA GLY A 394 8.18 1.43 -16.30
C GLY A 394 7.16 1.50 -17.44
N HIS A 395 6.69 2.69 -17.82
CA HIS A 395 5.71 2.85 -18.89
C HIS A 395 6.28 2.74 -20.31
N TYR A 396 7.59 2.49 -20.46
CA TYR A 396 8.25 2.24 -21.75
C TYR A 396 8.20 0.77 -22.15
N PHE A 397 8.09 0.51 -23.46
CA PHE A 397 8.02 -0.86 -23.97
C PHE A 397 9.36 -1.57 -23.78
N HIS A 398 9.35 -2.67 -23.03
CA HIS A 398 10.56 -3.44 -22.72
C HIS A 398 10.30 -4.94 -22.64
N SER A 399 11.36 -5.75 -22.73
CA SER A 399 11.29 -7.20 -22.61
C SER A 399 12.61 -7.82 -22.14
N ILE A 400 12.54 -9.09 -21.71
CA ILE A 400 13.73 -9.92 -21.47
C ILE A 400 14.25 -10.42 -22.82
N SER A 401 15.54 -10.27 -23.09
CA SER A 401 16.13 -10.73 -24.36
C SER A 401 16.44 -12.23 -24.38
N LYS A 402 16.71 -12.84 -23.22
CA LYS A 402 17.03 -14.28 -23.12
C LYS A 402 16.66 -14.88 -21.77
N VAL A 403 16.15 -16.11 -21.79
CA VAL A 403 16.03 -17.01 -20.62
C VAL A 403 16.95 -18.22 -20.85
N PHE A 404 17.54 -18.75 -19.78
CA PHE A 404 18.57 -19.79 -19.85
C PHE A 404 18.64 -20.58 -18.54
N GLY A 405 19.43 -21.64 -18.53
CA GLY A 405 19.55 -22.55 -17.39
C GLY A 405 18.37 -23.50 -17.25
N ASP A 406 18.55 -24.52 -16.43
CA ASP A 406 17.62 -25.63 -16.16
C ASP A 406 17.51 -25.94 -14.67
N THR A 407 18.29 -25.26 -13.82
CA THR A 407 18.30 -25.38 -12.36
C THR A 407 18.27 -24.00 -11.71
N ALA A 408 17.97 -23.95 -10.41
CA ALA A 408 18.01 -22.69 -9.66
C ALA A 408 19.39 -22.02 -9.68
N ASP A 409 20.46 -22.81 -9.71
CA ASP A 409 21.84 -22.31 -9.64
C ASP A 409 22.34 -21.68 -10.94
N ASN A 410 21.79 -22.09 -12.09
CA ASN A 410 22.21 -21.64 -13.42
C ASN A 410 21.11 -20.89 -14.21
N GLY A 411 19.90 -20.79 -13.64
CA GLY A 411 18.79 -20.04 -14.23
C GLY A 411 18.99 -18.53 -14.18
N ARG A 412 18.25 -17.80 -15.02
CA ARG A 412 18.25 -16.33 -14.99
C ARG A 412 17.63 -15.84 -13.68
N LEU A 413 18.44 -15.25 -12.80
CA LEU A 413 18.01 -14.74 -11.51
C LEU A 413 18.13 -13.22 -11.44
N VAL A 414 17.01 -12.55 -11.15
CA VAL A 414 16.95 -11.10 -10.94
C VAL A 414 16.15 -10.74 -9.71
N GLN A 415 16.44 -9.57 -9.12
CA GLN A 415 15.56 -8.92 -8.15
C GLN A 415 14.87 -7.73 -8.81
N LEU A 416 13.57 -7.56 -8.57
CA LEU A 416 12.74 -6.54 -9.20
C LEU A 416 12.34 -5.48 -8.18
N PHE A 417 12.38 -4.22 -8.56
CA PHE A 417 11.97 -3.08 -7.73
C PHE A 417 10.96 -2.22 -8.47
N PHE A 418 9.99 -1.69 -7.75
CA PHE A 418 9.00 -0.77 -8.33
C PHE A 418 8.79 0.41 -7.40
N PHE A 419 8.89 1.61 -7.95
CA PHE A 419 8.82 2.84 -7.16
C PHE A 419 8.41 4.03 -8.01
N GLU A 420 8.31 5.19 -7.39
CA GLU A 420 7.95 6.44 -8.00
C GLU A 420 8.95 7.53 -7.64
N VAL A 421 9.18 8.47 -8.55
CA VAL A 421 10.02 9.64 -8.31
C VAL A 421 9.12 10.87 -8.21
N PRO A 422 9.11 11.62 -7.10
CA PRO A 422 8.30 12.84 -6.96
C PRO A 422 8.65 13.90 -8.03
N GLU A 423 7.65 14.63 -8.53
CA GLU A 423 7.83 15.60 -9.62
C GLU A 423 8.68 16.83 -9.26
N SER A 424 8.95 17.08 -7.97
CA SER A 424 9.72 18.24 -7.51
C SER A 424 11.21 18.20 -7.87
N ASP A 425 11.73 17.06 -8.31
CA ASP A 425 13.17 16.81 -8.51
C ASP A 425 13.63 16.83 -9.98
N GLN A 426 12.85 17.39 -10.91
CA GLN A 426 13.40 17.66 -12.25
C GLN A 426 14.22 18.96 -12.22
N PRO A 427 15.56 18.91 -12.39
CA PRO A 427 16.30 20.13 -12.68
C PRO A 427 15.75 20.71 -13.99
N ARG A 428 15.28 21.96 -13.93
CA ARG A 428 14.83 22.73 -15.10
C ARG A 428 15.90 22.85 -16.16
#